data_AF-A0A950YIG2-F1
#
_entry.id   AF-A0A950YIG2-F1
#
_cell.length_a   1.000
_cell.length_b   1.000
_cell.length_c   1.000
_cell.angle_alpha   90.00
_cell.angle_beta   90.00
_cell.angle_gamma   90.00
#
_symmetry.space_group_name_H-M   'P 1'
#
loop_
_entity.id
_entity.type
_entity.pdbx_description
1 polymer ?
#
loop_
_entity_poly.entity_id
_entity_poly.type
_entity_poly.pdbx_seq_one_letter_code
_entity_poly.pdbx_strand_id
1 'polypeptide(L)' 'MELSIASVEDPGRAERLAIAIRGRGAFRRFKDELARWPGELERWHAFSEERQRGRARLWLAVAGYRVLPVDHRDS' A
#
# COMPACT_ATOMS: atom_id res chain seq x y z
N MET A 1 -3.57 2.91 5.50
CA MET A 1 -3.34 4.17 4.77
C MET A 1 -2.36 5.05 5.54
N GLU A 2 -2.53 5.22 6.85
CA GLU A 2 -1.65 6.05 7.70
C GLU A 2 -0.14 5.76 7.58
N LEU A 3 0.27 4.48 7.59
CA LEU A 3 1.69 4.12 7.42
C LEU A 3 2.28 4.52 6.06
N SER A 4 1.46 4.57 5.01
CA SER A 4 1.90 5.09 3.72
C SER A 4 1.94 6.62 3.72
N ILE A 5 1.08 7.29 4.48
CA ILE A 5 1.11 8.76 4.62
C ILE A 5 2.37 9.18 5.37
N ALA A 6 2.74 8.44 6.42
CA ALA A 6 3.96 8.68 7.19
C ALA A 6 5.25 8.52 6.38
N SER A 7 5.22 7.80 5.25
CA SER A 7 6.37 7.65 4.35
C SER A 7 6.41 8.69 3.22
N VAL A 8 5.44 9.60 3.15
CA VAL A 8 5.45 10.69 2.15
C VAL A 8 6.38 11.80 2.63
N GLU A 9 7.37 12.15 1.82
CA GLU A 9 8.40 13.14 2.16
C GLU A 9 7.86 14.58 2.14
N ASP A 10 6.94 14.87 1.22
CA ASP A 10 6.33 16.19 1.08
C ASP A 10 5.24 16.37 2.17
N PRO A 11 5.45 17.28 3.15
CA PRO A 11 4.53 17.44 4.26
C PRO A 11 3.15 17.94 3.82
N GLY A 12 3.06 18.73 2.74
CA GLY A 12 1.80 19.22 2.20
C GLY A 12 0.98 18.11 1.54
N ARG A 13 1.65 17.14 0.89
CA ARG A 13 0.99 15.92 0.38
C ARG A 13 0.53 15.03 1.51
N ALA A 14 1.38 14.82 2.52
CA ALA A 14 1.07 14.00 3.68
C ALA A 14 -0.18 14.52 4.42
N GLU A 15 -0.26 15.84 4.63
CA GLU A 15 -1.42 16.48 5.26
C GLU A 15 -2.71 16.28 4.45
N ARG A 16 -2.66 16.52 3.13
CA ARG A 16 -3.83 16.31 2.24
C ARG A 16 -4.34 14.88 2.30
N LEU A 17 -3.43 13.91 2.29
CA LEU A 17 -3.78 12.50 2.41
C LEU A 17 -4.36 12.17 3.80
N ALA A 18 -3.83 12.76 4.87
CA ALA A 18 -4.35 12.59 6.23
C ALA A 18 -5.80 13.11 6.37
N ILE A 19 -6.15 14.19 5.67
CA ILE A 19 -7.53 14.69 5.58
C ILE A 19 -8.40 13.75 4.73
N ALA A 20 -7.87 13.25 3.61
CA ALA A 20 -8.60 12.41 2.68
C ALA A 20 -9.07 11.09 3.31
N ILE A 21 -8.35 10.55 4.30
CA ILE A 21 -8.69 9.28 4.95
C ILE A 21 -9.77 9.36 6.04
N ARG A 22 -10.32 10.55 6.33
CA ARG A 22 -11.28 10.73 7.43
C ARG A 22 -12.72 10.43 6.99
N GLY A 23 -13.40 9.48 7.61
CA GLY A 23 -14.84 9.24 7.40
C GLY A 23 -15.17 8.38 6.18
N ARG A 24 -16.45 8.36 5.76
CA ARG A 24 -16.91 7.46 4.69
C ARG A 24 -16.28 7.83 3.34
N GLY A 25 -15.96 6.80 2.55
CA GLY A 25 -15.31 6.98 1.25
C GLY A 25 -13.83 7.38 1.32
N ALA A 26 -13.20 7.27 2.50
CA ALA A 26 -11.79 7.56 2.74
C ALA A 26 -10.85 6.93 1.71
N PHE A 27 -11.04 5.65 1.38
CA PHE A 27 -10.19 4.95 0.43
C PHE A 27 -10.25 5.54 -0.98
N ARG A 28 -11.45 5.88 -1.48
CA ARG A 28 -11.61 6.49 -2.79
C ARG A 28 -10.94 7.86 -2.83
N ARG A 29 -11.22 8.73 -1.85
CA ARG A 29 -10.60 10.06 -1.77
C ARG A 29 -9.07 10.00 -1.63
N PHE A 30 -8.57 9.05 -0.84
CA PHE A 30 -7.13 8.83 -0.71
C PHE A 30 -6.48 8.48 -2.05
N LYS A 31 -7.09 7.58 -2.84
CA LYS A 31 -6.61 7.27 -4.20
C LYS A 31 -6.75 8.47 -5.16
N ASP A 32 -7.87 9.18 -5.09
CA ASP A 32 -8.11 10.36 -5.93
C ASP A 32 -7.08 11.47 -5.65
N GLU A 33 -6.65 11.62 -4.39
CA GLU A 33 -5.60 12.56 -4.02
C GLU A 33 -4.21 12.07 -4.46
N LEU A 34 -3.90 10.77 -4.29
CA LEU A 34 -2.64 10.18 -4.80
C LEU A 34 -2.52 10.27 -6.33
N ALA A 35 -3.61 10.17 -7.06
CA ALA A 35 -3.62 10.25 -8.52
C ALA A 35 -3.09 11.60 -9.06
N ARG A 36 -3.00 12.62 -8.21
CA ARG A 36 -2.40 13.92 -8.53
C ARG A 36 -0.88 13.88 -8.60
N TRP A 37 -0.25 12.84 -8.02
CA TRP A 37 1.20 12.67 -7.95
C TRP A 37 1.57 11.23 -8.35
N PRO A 38 1.89 10.97 -9.63
CA PRO A 38 2.17 9.62 -10.12
C PRO A 38 3.22 8.86 -9.30
N GLY A 39 4.28 9.54 -8.85
CA GLY A 39 5.31 8.90 -8.01
C GLY A 39 4.82 8.48 -6.61
N GLU A 40 3.90 9.23 -5.99
CA GLU A 40 3.28 8.78 -4.72
C GLU A 40 2.30 7.64 -4.96
N LEU A 41 1.58 7.67 -6.08
CA LEU A 41 0.67 6.59 -6.45
C LEU A 41 1.43 5.28 -6.68
N GLU A 42 2.56 5.30 -7.39
CA GLU A 42 3.43 4.14 -7.57
C GLU A 42 3.98 3.61 -6.24
N ARG A 43 4.50 4.50 -5.37
CA ARG A 43 4.93 4.13 -4.01
C ARG A 43 3.81 3.47 -3.21
N TRP A 44 2.61 4.02 -3.29
CA TRP A 44 1.43 3.42 -2.65
C TRP A 44 1.10 2.04 -3.21
N HIS A 45 1.15 1.86 -4.54
CA HIS A 45 0.92 0.55 -5.16
C HIS A 45 1.92 -0.48 -4.66
N ALA A 46 3.22 -0.18 -4.70
CA ALA A 46 4.25 -1.07 -4.20
C ALA A 46 4.05 -1.43 -2.72
N PHE A 47 3.76 -0.44 -1.87
CA PHE A 47 3.48 -0.65 -0.45
C PHE A 47 2.23 -1.52 -0.20
N SER A 48 1.16 -1.25 -0.95
CA SER A 48 -0.11 -1.99 -0.84
C SER A 48 0.07 -3.44 -1.26
N GLU A 49 0.76 -3.67 -2.37
CA GLU A 49 1.06 -5.01 -2.86
C GLU A 49 1.90 -5.82 -1.88
N GLU A 50 2.96 -5.25 -1.31
CA GLU A 50 3.78 -6.00 -0.34
C GLU A 50 2.96 -6.41 0.87
N ARG A 51 2.07 -5.54 1.35
CA ARG A 51 1.16 -5.88 2.44
C ARG A 51 0.11 -6.91 2.04
N GLN A 52 -0.40 -6.86 0.81
CA GLN A 52 -1.31 -7.87 0.28
C GLN A 52 -0.62 -9.24 0.22
N ARG A 53 0.60 -9.31 -0.31
CA ARG A 53 1.41 -10.53 -0.34
C ARG A 53 1.71 -11.05 1.06
N GLY A 54 2.08 -10.17 1.99
CA GLY A 54 2.29 -10.51 3.40
C GLY A 54 1.04 -11.11 4.06
N ARG A 55 -0.14 -10.52 3.82
CA ARG A 55 -1.42 -11.08 4.30
C ARG A 55 -1.74 -12.43 3.68
N ALA A 56 -1.52 -12.58 2.38
CA ALA A 56 -1.73 -13.86 1.69
C ALA A 56 -0.82 -14.96 2.25
N ARG A 57 0.47 -14.66 2.48
CA ARG A 57 1.42 -15.57 3.12
C ARG A 57 1.00 -15.94 4.54
N LEU A 58 0.55 -14.97 5.34
CA LEU A 58 0.06 -15.23 6.69
C LEU A 58 -1.19 -16.11 6.68
N TRP A 59 -2.14 -15.82 5.80
CA TRP A 59 -3.36 -16.62 5.64
C TRP A 59 -3.03 -18.08 5.27
N LEU A 60 -2.12 -18.28 4.31
CA LEU A 60 -1.63 -19.61 3.95
C LEU A 60 -0.95 -20.32 5.12
N ALA A 61 -0.09 -19.62 5.87
CA ALA A 61 0.61 -20.19 7.03
C ALA A 61 -0.35 -20.62 8.13
N VAL A 62 -1.40 -19.83 8.41
CA VAL A 62 -2.46 -20.19 9.36
C VAL A 62 -3.22 -21.44 8.90
N ALA A 63 -3.38 -21.63 7.59
CA ALA A 63 -3.98 -22.83 7.01
C ALA A 63 -3.01 -24.03 6.90
N GLY A 64 -1.77 -23.91 7.37
CA GLY A 64 -0.76 -24.97 7.34
C GLY A 64 0.11 -25.02 6.08
N TYR A 65 -0.03 -24.06 5.18
CA TYR A 65 0.71 -23.99 3.92
C TYR A 65 1.89 -23.01 4.02
N ARG A 66 3.07 -23.41 3.55
CA ARG A 66 4.24 -22.53 3.41
C ARG A 66 4.42 -22.11 1.95
N VAL A 67 4.48 -20.80 1.72
CA VAL A 67 4.90 -20.26 0.42
C VAL A 67 6.42 -20.35 0.34
N LEU A 68 6.92 -21.10 -0.64
CA LEU A 68 8.35 -21.10 -0.98
C LEU A 68 8.69 -19.79 -1.72
N PRO A 69 9.87 -19.22 -1.52
CA PRO A 69 10.33 -18.10 -2.34
C PRO A 69 10.34 -18.54 -3.80
N VAL A 70 9.72 -17.75 -4.68
CA VAL A 70 9.83 -17.93 -6.13
C VAL A 70 11.28 -17.60 -6.52
N ASP A 71 12.07 -18.63 -6.81
CA ASP A 71 13.43 -18.46 -7.32
C ASP A 71 13.33 -17.78 -8.69
N HIS A 72 13.91 -16.59 -8.84
CA HIS A 72 13.97 -15.88 -10.12
C HIS A 72 15.11 -16.45 -10.98
N ARG A 73 15.26 -17.77 -10.99
CA ARG A 73 16.15 -18.50 -11.88
C ARG A 73 15.31 -19.11 -12.97
N ASP A 74 14.97 -18.29 -13.94
CA ASP A 74 14.78 -18.68 -15.35
C ASP A 74 14.49 -17.40 -16.12
N SER A 75 15.52 -16.88 -16.78
CA SER A 75 15.46 -15.97 -17.92
C SER A 75 16.66 -16.25 -18.80
#